data_AF-A0A517TSY6-F1
#
_entry.id   AF-A0A517TSY6-F1
#
_cell.length_a   1.000
_cell.length_b   1.000
_cell.length_c   1.000
_cell.angle_alpha   90.00
_cell.angle_beta   90.00
_cell.angle_gamma   90.00
#
_symmetry.space_group_name_H-M   'P 1'
#
loop_
_entity.id
_entity.type
_entity.pdbx_description
1 polymer ?
#
loop_
_entity_poly.entity_id
_entity_poly.type
_entity_poly.pdbx_seq_one_letter_code
_entity_poly.pdbx_strand_id
1 'polypeptide(L)'
;MYKLMMSQRMTSLLSALVALGILGLGVTARPTADPTRDRTDALESDLRFQIEMSWRHDGRTRAMREEELDRTLAAWEASPQTGPDRQLLEKWLRGAIVGTLPGESGKFPPTPTFSELPVEPAKPAAAAKPAAKLETQPPGPTPAGELAEAAEPMTALEPKVVAPPAASPRDVELKPGQAYTPPKAKEFRITPRAPRSEQAAKRVETTPAEMAPVPSASAPQQEATAPPQRVIAAKPVEVPPQSPPSQAENVEGAAQGMNQSADISPPKSTPPEKKPTAAPVVVAPPTPPTNQTTPEAAPPGNPVAKVAPPAGDVEATPTTVVAEHDAPTPPVLAAPAPPVMVNLVELNAQIRGYHEGLDEIDAQVIAKPGQLTEGEVALLVGKLEQLAAQHEFVRLYYDGLSKSERRFVAAPRSMAESIALVEQQRAALAAEEEDFLTALEGAVAADELAERLKTLAAEAQAGD
;
A
#
# COMPACT_ATOMS: atom_id res chain seq x y z
N MET A 1 -30.60 -27.18 -32.41
CA MET A 1 -29.80 -27.14 -31.16
C MET A 1 -28.37 -26.64 -31.38
N TYR A 2 -27.59 -27.14 -32.35
CA TYR A 2 -26.23 -26.65 -32.63
C TYR A 2 -26.11 -25.16 -32.98
N LYS A 3 -27.12 -24.55 -33.62
CA LYS A 3 -27.10 -23.11 -33.94
C LYS A 3 -27.21 -22.19 -32.72
N LEU A 4 -27.79 -22.65 -31.60
CA LEU A 4 -27.94 -21.84 -30.39
C LEU A 4 -26.66 -21.82 -29.53
N MET A 5 -25.90 -22.93 -29.53
CA MET A 5 -24.62 -23.00 -28.80
C MET A 5 -23.48 -22.24 -29.51
N MET A 6 -23.55 -22.05 -30.83
CA MET A 6 -22.52 -21.33 -31.58
C MET A 6 -22.60 -19.81 -31.39
N SER A 7 -23.82 -19.26 -31.26
CA SER A 7 -24.00 -17.80 -31.08
C SER A 7 -23.52 -17.32 -29.72
N GLN A 8 -23.71 -18.12 -28.67
CA GLN A 8 -23.35 -17.75 -27.29
C GLN A 8 -21.82 -17.64 -27.10
N ARG A 9 -21.06 -18.56 -27.72
CA ARG A 9 -19.58 -18.52 -27.70
C ARG A 9 -19.02 -17.32 -28.46
N MET A 10 -19.67 -16.93 -29.56
CA MET A 10 -19.23 -15.80 -30.38
C MET A 10 -19.45 -14.45 -29.68
N THR A 11 -20.53 -14.30 -28.92
CA THR A 11 -20.75 -13.11 -28.06
C THR A 11 -19.75 -13.03 -26.91
N SER A 12 -19.35 -14.16 -26.30
CA SER A 12 -18.34 -14.13 -25.22
C SER A 12 -16.97 -13.65 -25.72
N LEU A 13 -16.57 -14.10 -26.92
CA LEU A 13 -15.31 -13.69 -27.55
C LEU A 13 -15.32 -12.20 -27.94
N LEU A 14 -16.43 -11.69 -28.46
CA LEU A 14 -16.56 -10.25 -28.75
C LEU A 14 -16.53 -9.41 -27.47
N SER A 15 -17.19 -9.86 -26.39
CA SER A 15 -17.19 -9.15 -25.11
C SER A 15 -15.79 -9.09 -24.48
N ALA A 16 -15.04 -10.19 -24.51
CA ALA A 16 -13.66 -10.25 -24.01
C ALA A 16 -12.73 -9.31 -24.80
N LEU A 17 -12.88 -9.24 -26.13
CA LEU A 17 -12.10 -8.34 -26.97
C LEU A 17 -12.43 -6.86 -26.73
N VAL A 18 -13.69 -6.51 -26.47
CA VAL A 18 -14.07 -5.13 -26.12
C VAL A 18 -13.56 -4.74 -24.73
N ALA A 19 -13.60 -5.64 -23.74
CA ALA A 19 -13.04 -5.40 -22.41
C ALA A 19 -11.51 -5.18 -22.45
N LEU A 20 -10.79 -6.00 -23.24
CA LEU A 20 -9.36 -5.83 -23.49
C LEU A 20 -9.03 -4.51 -24.22
N GLY A 21 -9.90 -4.06 -25.13
CA GLY A 21 -9.76 -2.79 -25.82
C GLY A 21 -9.89 -1.56 -24.91
N ILE A 22 -10.77 -1.63 -23.89
CA ILE A 22 -10.96 -0.53 -22.93
C ILE A 22 -9.79 -0.47 -21.92
N LEU A 23 -9.26 -1.61 -21.49
CA LEU A 23 -8.07 -1.65 -20.61
C LEU A 23 -6.78 -1.17 -21.31
N GLY A 24 -6.62 -1.44 -22.61
CA GLY A 24 -5.44 -1.01 -23.37
C GLY A 24 -5.29 0.51 -23.53
N LEU A 25 -6.40 1.26 -23.48
CA LEU A 25 -6.39 2.73 -23.57
C LEU A 25 -6.14 3.42 -22.21
N GLY A 26 -6.31 2.72 -21.08
CA GLY A 26 -6.09 3.28 -19.75
C GLY A 26 -4.63 3.33 -19.29
N VAL A 27 -3.79 2.39 -19.74
CA VAL A 27 -2.40 2.23 -19.24
C VAL A 27 -1.39 3.14 -19.95
N THR A 28 -1.74 3.72 -21.10
CA THR A 28 -0.81 4.60 -21.86
C THR A 28 -1.02 6.09 -21.61
N ALA A 29 -2.10 6.46 -20.91
CA ALA A 29 -2.26 7.81 -20.36
C ALA A 29 -1.56 7.91 -18.99
N ARG A 30 -0.24 7.63 -18.94
CA ARG A 30 0.55 8.25 -17.87
C ARG A 30 0.41 9.75 -18.12
N PRO A 31 -0.24 10.53 -17.23
CA PRO A 31 -0.16 11.97 -17.35
C PRO A 31 1.33 12.29 -17.45
N THR A 32 1.70 13.17 -18.38
CA THR A 32 3.02 13.79 -18.38
C THR A 32 3.10 14.69 -17.15
N ALA A 33 3.08 14.06 -15.97
CA ALA A 33 3.31 14.69 -14.71
C ALA A 33 4.72 15.27 -14.78
N ASP A 34 4.83 16.51 -14.36
CA ASP A 34 6.11 17.19 -14.24
C ASP A 34 7.02 16.28 -13.38
N PRO A 35 8.11 15.70 -13.93
CA PRO A 35 8.94 14.71 -13.22
C PRO A 35 9.57 15.27 -11.94
N THR A 36 9.53 16.59 -11.78
CA THR A 36 10.00 17.26 -10.57
C THR A 36 8.96 17.31 -9.45
N ARG A 37 7.66 17.19 -9.74
CA ARG A 37 6.61 17.05 -8.71
C ARG A 37 6.68 15.67 -8.07
N ASP A 38 6.78 14.62 -8.90
CA ASP A 38 6.91 13.22 -8.47
C ASP A 38 8.08 13.01 -7.50
N ARG A 39 9.18 13.75 -7.68
CA ARG A 39 10.37 13.62 -6.83
C ARG A 39 10.15 14.16 -5.41
N THR A 40 9.39 15.22 -5.26
CA THR A 40 9.13 15.83 -3.95
C THR A 40 8.21 14.92 -3.14
N ASP A 41 7.15 14.42 -3.79
CA ASP A 41 6.19 13.48 -3.20
C ASP A 41 6.87 12.17 -2.76
N ALA A 42 7.81 11.67 -3.57
CA ALA A 42 8.61 10.49 -3.21
C ALA A 42 9.51 10.73 -1.98
N LEU A 43 10.13 11.91 -1.85
CA LEU A 43 10.95 12.26 -0.68
C LEU A 43 10.11 12.48 0.59
N GLU A 44 8.92 13.05 0.45
CA GLU A 44 7.98 13.17 1.57
C GLU A 44 7.58 11.79 2.10
N SER A 45 7.16 10.90 1.21
CA SER A 45 6.76 9.53 1.57
C SER A 45 7.91 8.77 2.25
N ASP A 46 9.14 8.87 1.72
CA ASP A 46 10.32 8.24 2.32
C ASP A 46 10.60 8.80 3.73
N LEU A 47 10.49 10.12 3.92
CA LEU A 47 10.69 10.73 5.23
C LEU A 47 9.62 10.31 6.25
N ARG A 48 8.34 10.29 5.86
CA ARG A 48 7.24 9.79 6.73
C ARG A 48 7.51 8.34 7.16
N PHE A 49 7.87 7.49 6.20
CA PHE A 49 8.23 6.10 6.48
C PHE A 49 9.42 6.00 7.45
N GLN A 50 10.48 6.79 7.25
CA GLN A 50 11.63 6.77 8.16
C GLN A 50 11.29 7.28 9.56
N ILE A 51 10.46 8.32 9.70
CA ILE A 51 9.98 8.79 11.01
C ILE A 51 9.23 7.66 11.73
N GLU A 52 8.33 6.97 11.02
CA GLU A 52 7.59 5.85 11.58
C GLU A 52 8.54 4.73 12.05
N MET A 53 9.54 4.38 11.23
CA MET A 53 10.46 3.27 11.48
C MET A 53 11.48 3.57 12.58
N SER A 54 12.08 4.76 12.59
CA SER A 54 13.16 5.12 13.52
C SER A 54 12.67 5.34 14.95
N TRP A 55 11.41 5.77 15.11
CA TRP A 55 10.81 6.05 16.43
C TRP A 55 9.58 5.19 16.75
N ARG A 56 9.53 3.95 16.24
CA ARG A 56 8.45 2.97 16.54
C ARG A 56 8.17 2.82 18.05
N HIS A 57 9.19 2.98 18.89
CA HIS A 57 9.09 2.83 20.35
C HIS A 57 8.97 4.15 21.11
N ASP A 58 9.16 5.30 20.45
CA ASP A 58 9.06 6.63 21.06
C ASP A 58 8.01 7.47 20.31
N GLY A 59 6.75 7.19 20.62
CA GLY A 59 5.61 7.85 19.98
C GLY A 59 5.58 9.36 20.15
N ARG A 60 6.20 9.90 21.23
CA ARG A 60 6.25 11.35 21.46
C ARG A 60 7.23 12.02 20.51
N THR A 61 8.43 11.47 20.37
CA THR A 61 9.41 11.98 19.41
C THR A 61 8.91 11.83 17.98
N ARG A 62 8.26 10.70 17.66
CA ARG A 62 7.61 10.48 16.35
C ARG A 62 6.59 11.58 16.04
N ALA A 63 5.61 11.81 16.91
CA ALA A 63 4.57 12.81 16.70
C ALA A 63 5.13 14.23 16.56
N MET A 64 6.15 14.59 17.35
CA MET A 64 6.82 15.89 17.23
C MET A 64 7.50 16.07 15.85
N ARG A 65 8.08 15.00 15.30
CA ARG A 65 8.73 15.04 13.97
C ARG A 65 7.73 15.08 12.83
N GLU A 66 6.63 14.35 12.95
CA GLU A 66 5.49 14.44 12.02
C GLU A 66 4.94 15.88 11.99
N GLU A 67 4.75 16.51 13.16
CA GLU A 67 4.29 17.91 13.23
C GLU A 67 5.29 18.90 12.59
N GLU A 68 6.59 18.68 12.75
CA GLU A 68 7.63 19.52 12.14
C GLU A 68 7.67 19.36 10.60
N LEU A 69 7.44 18.14 10.10
CA LEU A 69 7.25 17.88 8.67
C LEU A 69 6.00 18.59 8.14
N ASP A 70 4.84 18.37 8.77
CA ASP A 70 3.57 18.95 8.33
C ASP A 70 3.62 20.49 8.36
N ARG A 71 4.26 21.09 9.37
CA ARG A 71 4.47 22.54 9.44
C ARG A 71 5.33 23.06 8.28
N THR A 72 6.37 22.31 7.89
CA THR A 72 7.24 22.68 6.78
C THR A 72 6.53 22.55 5.44
N LEU A 73 5.72 21.50 5.25
CA LEU A 73 4.87 21.32 4.06
C LEU A 73 3.80 22.41 3.97
N ALA A 74 3.16 22.78 5.08
CA ALA A 74 2.21 23.89 5.10
C ALA A 74 2.86 25.24 4.72
N ALA A 75 4.10 25.50 5.18
CA ALA A 75 4.85 26.69 4.79
C ALA A 75 5.23 26.68 3.29
N TRP A 76 5.54 25.50 2.75
CA TRP A 76 5.78 25.29 1.32
C TRP A 76 4.51 25.51 0.49
N GLU A 77 3.37 24.97 0.91
CA GLU A 77 2.08 25.14 0.24
C GLU A 77 1.63 26.60 0.19
N ALA A 78 1.94 27.37 1.25
CA ALA A 78 1.68 28.80 1.32
C ALA A 78 2.63 29.65 0.44
N SER A 79 3.74 29.08 -0.03
CA SER A 79 4.68 29.77 -0.91
C SER A 79 4.17 29.79 -2.36
N PRO A 80 4.74 30.62 -3.26
CA PRO A 80 4.46 30.54 -4.69
C PRO A 80 4.94 29.24 -5.38
N GLN A 81 5.58 28.33 -4.63
CA GLN A 81 6.12 27.06 -5.11
C GLN A 81 7.07 27.21 -6.31
N THR A 82 7.90 28.25 -6.28
CA THR A 82 8.86 28.51 -7.35
C THR A 82 9.92 27.41 -7.43
N GLY A 83 10.62 27.30 -8.57
CA GLY A 83 11.73 26.35 -8.72
C GLY A 83 12.79 26.43 -7.60
N PRO A 84 13.25 27.63 -7.20
CA PRO A 84 14.14 27.81 -6.04
C PRO A 84 13.54 27.33 -4.71
N ASP A 85 12.28 27.65 -4.43
CA ASP A 85 11.62 27.19 -3.20
C ASP A 85 11.53 25.65 -3.19
N ARG A 86 11.28 25.02 -4.36
CA ARG A 86 11.24 23.56 -4.50
C ARG A 86 12.59 22.93 -4.15
N GLN A 87 13.69 23.54 -4.61
CA GLN A 87 15.04 23.09 -4.26
C GLN A 87 15.34 23.22 -2.76
N LEU A 88 14.81 24.27 -2.11
CA LEU A 88 14.93 24.41 -0.65
C LEU A 88 14.18 23.29 0.08
N LEU A 89 12.95 22.98 -0.35
CA LEU A 89 12.17 21.87 0.21
C LEU A 89 12.89 20.53 -0.03
N GLU A 90 13.30 20.22 -1.26
CA GLU A 90 14.02 18.97 -1.56
C GLU A 90 15.30 18.82 -0.72
N LYS A 91 16.07 19.91 -0.57
CA LYS A 91 17.29 19.92 0.24
C LYS A 91 16.98 19.68 1.71
N TRP A 92 15.91 20.29 2.22
CA TRP A 92 15.46 20.10 3.59
C TRP A 92 15.00 18.67 3.83
N LEU A 93 14.16 18.10 2.95
CA LEU A 93 13.68 16.71 3.04
C LEU A 93 14.83 15.71 3.03
N ARG A 94 15.82 15.87 2.12
CA ARG A 94 17.02 15.01 2.12
C ARG A 94 17.83 15.14 3.41
N GLY A 95 17.97 16.35 3.95
CA GLY A 95 18.66 16.58 5.21
C GLY A 95 17.92 15.95 6.40
N ALA A 96 16.59 16.03 6.41
CA ALA A 96 15.75 15.39 7.42
C ALA A 96 15.89 13.86 7.34
N ILE A 97 15.82 13.27 6.15
CA ILE A 97 16.05 11.83 5.92
C ILE A 97 17.41 11.37 6.47
N VAL A 98 18.49 12.13 6.20
CA VAL A 98 19.80 11.80 6.78
C VAL A 98 19.76 11.89 8.31
N GLY A 99 19.09 12.91 8.86
CA GLY A 99 18.92 13.10 10.30
C GLY A 99 18.06 12.03 10.99
N THR A 100 17.22 11.28 10.26
CA THR A 100 16.41 10.17 10.78
C THR A 100 17.14 8.84 10.83
N LEU A 101 18.34 8.73 10.25
CA LEU A 101 19.10 7.47 10.24
C LEU A 101 19.60 7.11 11.66
N PRO A 102 19.64 5.82 12.00
CA PRO A 102 20.13 5.37 13.30
C PRO A 102 21.60 5.77 13.51
N GLY A 103 21.87 6.46 14.62
CA GLY A 103 23.20 6.96 14.99
C GLY A 103 23.44 8.44 14.67
N GLU A 104 22.55 9.08 13.90
CA GLU A 104 22.55 10.53 13.71
C GLU A 104 21.89 11.26 14.89
N SER A 105 22.06 12.59 14.94
CA SER A 105 21.59 13.43 16.04
C SER A 105 20.07 13.38 16.29
N GLY A 106 19.30 12.81 15.35
CA GLY A 106 17.85 12.75 15.39
C GLY A 106 17.18 14.12 15.25
N LYS A 107 17.92 15.18 14.88
CA LYS A 107 17.43 16.55 14.71
C LYS A 107 17.21 16.87 13.24
N PHE A 108 16.04 17.43 12.92
CA PHE A 108 15.78 17.95 11.59
C PHE A 108 16.61 19.20 11.31
N PRO A 109 16.96 19.44 10.03
CA PRO A 109 17.48 20.73 9.63
C PRO A 109 16.48 21.84 9.97
N PRO A 110 16.93 23.08 10.24
CA PRO A 110 16.02 24.19 10.51
C PRO A 110 15.06 24.40 9.33
N THR A 111 13.79 24.68 9.63
CA THR A 111 12.76 24.94 8.63
C THR A 111 13.23 26.02 7.65
N PRO A 112 13.19 25.76 6.33
CA PRO A 112 13.61 26.74 5.33
C PRO A 112 12.63 27.90 5.29
N THR A 113 13.13 29.09 4.98
CA THR A 113 12.30 30.25 4.67
C THR A 113 11.99 30.23 3.19
N PHE A 114 10.73 29.97 2.83
CA PHE A 114 10.27 30.01 1.46
C PHE A 114 9.98 31.45 1.02
N SER A 115 9.99 31.69 -0.29
CA SER A 115 9.57 32.97 -0.85
C SER A 115 8.12 33.26 -0.45
N GLU A 116 7.86 34.46 0.05
CA GLU A 116 6.49 34.90 0.32
C GLU A 116 5.84 35.34 -1.00
N LEU A 117 4.57 35.00 -1.19
CA LEU A 117 3.76 35.59 -2.25
C LEU A 117 3.89 37.12 -2.13
N PRO A 118 4.26 37.83 -3.20
CA PRO A 118 4.26 39.29 -3.18
C PRO A 118 2.88 39.72 -2.74
N VAL A 119 2.77 40.20 -1.50
CA VAL A 119 1.52 40.77 -1.00
C VAL A 119 1.33 42.00 -1.85
N GLU A 120 0.50 41.87 -2.89
CA GLU A 120 0.18 42.97 -3.79
C GLU A 120 -0.25 44.11 -2.87
N PRO A 121 0.55 45.19 -2.76
CA PRO A 121 0.34 46.21 -1.75
C PRO A 121 -1.06 46.72 -1.99
N ALA A 122 -1.97 46.40 -1.06
CA ALA A 122 -3.40 46.59 -1.23
C ALA A 122 -3.62 47.95 -1.85
N LYS A 123 -4.01 47.96 -3.14
CA LYS A 123 -4.13 49.18 -3.94
C LYS A 123 -4.86 50.18 -3.07
N PRO A 124 -4.22 51.29 -2.65
CA PRO A 124 -4.77 52.16 -1.63
C PRO A 124 -6.17 52.52 -2.10
N ALA A 125 -7.17 52.06 -1.32
CA ALA A 125 -8.58 52.21 -1.66
C ALA A 125 -8.77 53.66 -2.08
N ALA A 126 -9.08 53.85 -3.37
CA ALA A 126 -9.14 55.16 -3.97
C ALA A 126 -10.00 56.03 -3.06
N ALA A 127 -9.37 57.07 -2.49
CA ALA A 127 -9.98 57.95 -1.50
C ALA A 127 -11.39 58.30 -1.97
N ALA A 128 -12.39 57.79 -1.23
CA ALA A 128 -13.78 58.09 -1.49
C ALA A 128 -13.92 59.61 -1.47
N LYS A 129 -14.31 60.15 -2.63
CA LYS A 129 -14.69 61.55 -2.80
C LYS A 129 -15.71 61.89 -1.70
N PRO A 130 -15.56 63.01 -0.96
CA PRO A 130 -16.51 63.38 0.08
C PRO A 130 -17.86 63.67 -0.59
N ALA A 131 -18.79 62.74 -0.48
CA ALA A 131 -20.18 62.96 -0.85
C ALA A 131 -20.78 63.93 0.17
N ALA A 132 -21.32 65.01 -0.37
CA ALA A 132 -21.91 66.11 0.35
C ALA A 132 -23.14 65.68 1.15
N LYS A 133 -23.26 66.30 2.33
CA LYS A 133 -24.46 66.91 2.90
C LYS A 133 -25.65 65.99 3.22
N LEU A 134 -25.81 65.81 4.54
CA LEU A 134 -27.06 65.65 5.30
C LEU A 134 -28.34 65.90 4.49
N GLU A 135 -29.21 64.89 4.45
CA GLU A 135 -30.65 65.12 4.50
C GLU A 135 -31.27 64.24 5.59
N THR A 136 -31.90 64.92 6.54
CA THR A 136 -32.49 64.44 7.77
C THR A 136 -33.80 63.73 7.46
N GLN A 137 -33.94 62.46 7.87
CA GLN A 137 -35.23 61.74 7.82
C GLN A 137 -35.73 61.46 9.26
N PRO A 138 -37.00 61.75 9.59
CA PRO A 138 -37.55 61.73 10.95
C PRO A 138 -37.90 60.31 11.47
N PRO A 139 -38.16 60.15 12.79
CA PRO A 139 -38.25 58.85 13.45
C PRO A 139 -39.65 58.22 13.32
N GLY A 140 -39.69 56.88 13.21
CA GLY A 140 -40.90 56.06 13.23
C GLY A 140 -40.57 54.60 13.62
N PRO A 141 -41.55 53.81 14.10
CA PRO A 141 -41.57 53.35 15.49
C PRO A 141 -41.08 51.91 15.72
N THR A 142 -40.65 51.70 16.96
CA THR A 142 -40.37 50.44 17.65
C THR A 142 -41.52 49.43 17.55
N PRO A 143 -41.24 48.14 17.28
CA PRO A 143 -42.01 47.05 17.82
C PRO A 143 -41.32 46.49 19.07
N ALA A 144 -42.05 46.54 20.17
CA ALA A 144 -41.77 45.83 21.40
C ALA A 144 -42.00 44.32 21.21
N GLY A 145 -41.17 43.52 21.88
CA GLY A 145 -41.27 42.06 22.01
C GLY A 145 -39.89 41.52 22.41
N GLU A 146 -39.57 41.39 23.70
CA GLU A 146 -39.95 40.24 24.56
C GLU A 146 -39.23 38.97 24.04
N LEU A 147 -38.19 38.42 24.68
CA LEU A 147 -38.00 38.09 26.09
C LEU A 147 -36.53 38.14 26.51
N ALA A 148 -36.36 38.39 27.81
CA ALA A 148 -35.13 38.28 28.57
C ALA A 148 -34.70 36.82 28.75
N GLU A 149 -33.40 36.55 28.61
CA GLU A 149 -32.75 35.44 29.32
C GLU A 149 -31.41 35.92 29.88
N ALA A 150 -31.18 35.51 31.12
CA ALA A 150 -30.29 36.11 32.08
C ALA A 150 -28.81 35.94 31.75
N ALA A 151 -28.07 37.05 31.76
CA ALA A 151 -26.62 37.05 31.87
C ALA A 151 -26.24 37.01 33.35
N GLU A 152 -25.73 35.88 33.83
CA GLU A 152 -24.97 35.83 35.08
C GLU A 152 -23.53 36.32 34.84
N PRO A 153 -22.98 37.17 35.73
CA PRO A 153 -21.60 37.61 35.66
C PRO A 153 -20.67 36.54 36.25
N MET A 154 -19.94 35.82 35.40
CA MET A 154 -18.80 35.02 35.89
C MET A 154 -17.60 35.92 36.21
N THR A 155 -17.48 36.15 37.51
CA THR A 155 -16.30 36.41 38.33
C THR A 155 -14.95 36.24 37.63
N ALA A 156 -14.21 37.35 37.56
CA ALA A 156 -12.79 37.40 37.27
C ALA A 156 -12.00 36.54 38.28
N LEU A 157 -11.39 35.46 37.81
CA LEU A 157 -10.40 34.71 38.56
C LEU A 157 -9.03 35.37 38.40
N GLU A 158 -8.46 35.76 39.54
CA GLU A 158 -7.09 36.23 39.69
C GLU A 158 -6.07 35.27 39.06
N PRO A 159 -5.01 35.79 38.40
CA PRO A 159 -3.91 34.97 37.94
C PRO A 159 -3.08 34.50 39.14
N LYS A 160 -3.25 33.23 39.50
CA LYS A 160 -2.40 32.52 40.45
C LYS A 160 -0.96 32.50 39.92
N VAL A 161 -0.07 33.21 40.62
CA VAL A 161 1.39 33.20 40.44
C VAL A 161 1.88 31.75 40.51
N VAL A 162 2.22 31.19 39.35
CA VAL A 162 2.87 29.89 39.23
C VAL A 162 4.36 30.09 39.51
N ALA A 163 4.88 29.32 40.46
CA ALA A 163 6.28 29.30 40.87
C ALA A 163 7.22 29.03 39.67
N PRO A 164 8.43 29.62 39.66
CA PRO A 164 9.39 29.40 38.58
C PRO A 164 9.80 27.92 38.50
N PRO A 165 9.90 27.34 37.29
CA PRO A 165 10.34 25.97 37.12
C PRO A 165 11.78 25.78 37.60
N ALA A 166 11.99 24.64 38.25
CA ALA A 166 13.28 24.20 38.77
C ALA A 166 14.37 24.20 37.68
N ALA A 167 15.57 24.64 38.08
CA ALA A 167 16.75 24.76 37.25
C ALA A 167 17.03 23.48 36.42
N SER A 168 17.26 23.68 35.12
CA SER A 168 17.78 22.68 34.20
C SER A 168 19.08 22.05 34.74
N PRO A 169 19.31 20.74 34.51
CA PRO A 169 20.59 20.12 34.83
C PRO A 169 21.71 20.83 34.06
N ARG A 170 22.73 21.24 34.81
CA ARG A 170 23.90 22.00 34.32
C ARG A 170 24.43 21.45 32.99
N ASP A 171 24.34 22.26 31.94
CA ASP A 171 25.17 22.09 30.76
C ASP A 171 26.64 22.10 31.19
N VAL A 172 27.33 21.00 30.90
CA VAL A 172 28.78 20.92 31.02
C VAL A 172 29.35 21.73 29.86
N GLU A 173 29.66 23.00 30.14
CA GLU A 173 30.37 23.88 29.22
C GLU A 173 31.77 23.31 28.95
N LEU A 174 31.88 22.54 27.86
CA LEU A 174 33.15 22.05 27.34
C LEU A 174 33.92 23.23 26.75
N LYS A 175 34.97 23.63 27.46
CA LYS A 175 35.93 24.65 26.98
C LYS A 175 36.48 24.24 25.61
N PRO A 176 36.50 25.13 24.62
CA PRO A 176 37.11 24.86 23.32
C PRO A 176 38.62 24.61 23.51
N GLY A 177 39.08 23.40 23.18
CA GLY A 177 40.50 23.01 23.24
C GLY A 177 40.84 21.75 24.06
N GLN A 178 39.88 21.11 24.74
CA GLN A 178 40.13 19.80 25.35
C GLN A 178 39.89 18.65 24.36
N ALA A 179 40.95 17.91 24.06
CA ALA A 179 40.86 16.66 23.31
C ALA A 179 40.04 15.64 24.11
N TYR A 180 38.95 15.17 23.51
CA TYR A 180 38.11 14.12 24.06
C TYR A 180 38.94 12.87 24.36
N THR A 181 39.10 12.56 25.65
CA THR A 181 39.65 11.28 26.10
C THR A 181 38.46 10.37 26.38
N PRO A 182 38.20 9.34 25.54
CA PRO A 182 37.08 8.45 25.78
C PRO A 182 37.22 7.77 27.14
N PRO A 183 36.13 7.62 27.92
CA PRO A 183 36.17 6.89 29.17
C PRO A 183 36.64 5.47 28.88
N LYS A 184 37.70 5.02 29.58
CA LYS A 184 38.20 3.65 29.51
C LYS A 184 37.04 2.69 29.74
N ALA A 185 36.63 1.99 28.69
CA ALA A 185 35.66 0.92 28.76
C ALA A 185 36.15 -0.07 29.83
N LYS A 186 35.37 -0.24 30.90
CA LYS A 186 35.56 -1.36 31.81
C LYS A 186 35.39 -2.62 30.99
N GLU A 187 36.48 -3.37 30.83
CA GLU A 187 36.51 -4.69 30.21
C GLU A 187 35.43 -5.57 30.86
N PHE A 188 34.29 -5.69 30.20
CA PHE A 188 33.32 -6.72 30.52
C PHE A 188 33.91 -8.05 30.06
N ARG A 189 34.55 -8.76 30.98
CA ARG A 189 34.96 -10.16 30.81
C ARG A 189 33.71 -11.01 30.62
N ILE A 190 33.33 -11.22 29.37
CA ILE A 190 32.36 -12.25 29.00
C ILE A 190 33.12 -13.58 29.07
N THR A 191 32.95 -14.31 30.17
CA THR A 191 33.39 -15.70 30.26
C THR A 191 32.60 -16.56 29.26
N PRO A 192 33.26 -17.27 28.33
CA PRO A 192 32.58 -18.14 27.38
C PRO A 192 31.95 -19.32 28.12
N ARG A 193 30.63 -19.47 27.96
CA ARG A 193 29.84 -20.61 28.47
C ARG A 193 30.13 -21.82 27.57
N ALA A 194 30.78 -22.83 28.13
CA ALA A 194 31.13 -24.07 27.44
C ALA A 194 29.88 -24.82 26.93
N PRO A 195 29.98 -25.54 25.79
CA PRO A 195 28.90 -26.37 25.27
C PRO A 195 28.66 -27.58 26.19
N ARG A 196 27.41 -27.76 26.59
CA ARG A 196 26.94 -28.88 27.40
C ARG A 196 26.59 -30.05 26.49
N SER A 197 27.58 -30.83 26.10
CA SER A 197 27.41 -32.18 25.54
C SER A 197 27.74 -33.23 26.59
N GLU A 198 26.93 -34.31 26.58
CA GLU A 198 27.20 -35.63 27.15
C GLU A 198 27.41 -35.74 28.67
N GLN A 199 26.40 -36.27 29.37
CA GLN A 199 26.54 -37.47 30.22
C GLN A 199 25.26 -37.72 31.04
N ALA A 200 24.50 -38.74 30.64
CA ALA A 200 23.72 -39.64 31.51
C ALA A 200 23.25 -40.81 30.62
N ALA A 201 24.07 -41.86 30.50
CA ALA A 201 24.04 -43.08 31.33
C ALA A 201 22.89 -44.04 30.93
N LYS A 202 23.23 -45.11 30.18
CA LYS A 202 23.47 -46.48 30.70
C LYS A 202 22.18 -47.21 31.09
N ARG A 203 21.74 -48.17 30.24
CA ARG A 203 21.09 -49.39 30.73
C ARG A 203 21.29 -50.59 29.78
N VAL A 204 22.27 -51.40 30.15
CA VAL A 204 22.32 -52.88 30.15
C VAL A 204 22.03 -53.64 28.84
N GLU A 205 23.13 -54.10 28.23
CA GLU A 205 23.20 -55.33 27.43
C GLU A 205 22.99 -56.58 28.31
N THR A 206 22.20 -57.52 27.81
CA THR A 206 22.40 -58.96 28.05
C THR A 206 22.01 -59.73 26.79
N THR A 207 23.01 -60.32 26.14
CA THR A 207 22.90 -61.37 25.10
C THR A 207 23.07 -62.73 25.78
N PRO A 208 22.41 -63.80 25.30
CA PRO A 208 23.15 -64.90 24.63
C PRO A 208 22.45 -65.32 23.31
N ALA A 209 23.17 -65.61 22.22
CA ALA A 209 23.66 -66.95 21.80
C ALA A 209 22.49 -67.98 21.71
N GLU A 210 22.25 -68.78 20.68
CA GLU A 210 23.04 -69.31 19.57
C GLU A 210 22.13 -70.30 18.79
N MET A 211 22.52 -70.64 17.55
CA MET A 211 22.17 -71.86 16.78
C MET A 211 20.86 -71.97 15.94
N ALA A 212 21.11 -71.92 14.61
CA ALA A 212 20.79 -72.97 13.60
C ALA A 212 19.43 -72.91 12.83
N PRO A 213 19.27 -73.63 11.69
CA PRO A 213 19.00 -73.01 10.37
C PRO A 213 17.69 -73.49 9.67
N VAL A 214 17.36 -72.83 8.54
CA VAL A 214 16.48 -73.15 7.35
C VAL A 214 15.93 -74.59 7.23
N PRO A 215 14.78 -74.91 6.57
CA PRO A 215 14.28 -74.25 5.35
C PRO A 215 12.75 -74.19 5.05
N SER A 216 12.41 -73.33 4.08
CA SER A 216 11.57 -73.52 2.87
C SER A 216 10.39 -74.52 2.92
N ALA A 217 9.16 -74.05 2.63
CA ALA A 217 8.36 -74.45 1.46
C ALA A 217 6.86 -74.07 1.57
N SER A 218 6.28 -73.76 0.41
CA SER A 218 4.86 -73.93 0.02
C SER A 218 3.83 -72.85 0.38
N ALA A 219 3.44 -72.12 -0.68
CA ALA A 219 2.08 -71.63 -0.93
C ALA A 219 1.13 -72.81 -1.27
N PRO A 220 -0.13 -72.62 -1.74
CA PRO A 220 -1.20 -71.65 -1.45
C PRO A 220 -2.54 -72.35 -1.08
N GLN A 221 -3.53 -71.65 -0.51
CA GLN A 221 -4.99 -71.89 -0.66
C GLN A 221 -5.75 -70.84 0.17
N GLN A 222 -6.45 -69.90 -0.47
CA GLN A 222 -7.87 -69.93 -0.82
C GLN A 222 -8.83 -69.63 0.35
N GLU A 223 -9.71 -68.67 0.04
CA GLU A 223 -11.13 -68.64 0.36
C GLU A 223 -11.63 -67.71 1.47
N ALA A 224 -12.72 -67.04 1.09
CA ALA A 224 -13.33 -65.87 1.68
C ALA A 224 -14.20 -66.21 2.90
N THR A 225 -14.25 -65.32 3.89
CA THR A 225 -15.50 -65.07 4.65
C THR A 225 -15.47 -63.69 5.30
N ALA A 226 -16.61 -63.02 5.24
CA ALA A 226 -16.89 -61.67 5.75
C ALA A 226 -16.60 -61.48 7.26
N PRO A 227 -16.27 -60.25 7.71
CA PRO A 227 -16.20 -59.95 9.13
C PRO A 227 -17.59 -59.68 9.75
N PRO A 228 -17.89 -60.20 10.95
CA PRO A 228 -19.11 -59.89 11.67
C PRO A 228 -19.03 -58.51 12.36
N GLN A 229 -20.16 -57.81 12.35
CA GLN A 229 -20.42 -56.60 13.11
C GLN A 229 -20.17 -56.84 14.61
N ARG A 230 -19.31 -56.02 15.22
CA ARG A 230 -19.10 -55.98 16.67
C ARG A 230 -19.68 -54.67 17.20
N VAL A 231 -20.83 -54.80 17.84
CA VAL A 231 -21.46 -53.79 18.71
C VAL A 231 -20.48 -53.49 19.85
N ILE A 232 -19.99 -52.24 19.94
CA ILE A 232 -19.22 -51.77 21.09
C ILE A 232 -20.16 -50.88 21.91
N ALA A 233 -20.56 -51.41 23.06
CA ALA A 233 -21.29 -50.71 24.09
C ALA A 233 -20.40 -49.64 24.76
N ALA A 234 -21.01 -48.49 25.00
CA ALA A 234 -20.43 -47.34 25.68
C ALA A 234 -20.02 -47.67 27.14
N LYS A 235 -18.85 -47.18 27.55
CA LYS A 235 -18.47 -46.99 28.95
C LYS A 235 -18.62 -45.52 29.32
N PRO A 236 -19.30 -45.18 30.43
CA PRO A 236 -19.35 -43.81 30.95
C PRO A 236 -18.07 -43.49 31.72
N VAL A 237 -17.50 -42.31 31.46
CA VAL A 237 -16.37 -41.74 32.22
C VAL A 237 -16.93 -40.89 33.36
N GLU A 238 -16.44 -41.20 34.55
CA GLU A 238 -16.73 -40.62 35.85
C GLU A 238 -16.06 -39.24 35.99
N VAL A 239 -16.85 -38.21 36.31
CA VAL A 239 -16.41 -36.82 36.54
C VAL A 239 -16.33 -36.58 38.05
N PRO A 240 -15.21 -36.07 38.60
CA PRO A 240 -15.11 -35.77 40.04
C PRO A 240 -15.82 -34.45 40.40
N PRO A 241 -16.43 -34.34 41.61
CA PRO A 241 -17.26 -33.21 42.00
C PRO A 241 -16.42 -32.01 42.49
N GLN A 242 -16.69 -30.83 41.92
CA GLN A 242 -16.26 -29.54 42.46
C GLN A 242 -17.25 -29.08 43.55
N SER A 243 -16.70 -28.65 44.69
CA SER A 243 -17.43 -28.02 45.78
C SER A 243 -17.70 -26.52 45.50
N PRO A 244 -18.83 -25.95 45.97
CA PRO A 244 -19.16 -24.55 45.77
C PRO A 244 -18.60 -23.64 46.89
N PRO A 245 -18.27 -22.37 46.63
CA PRO A 245 -18.20 -21.36 47.67
C PRO A 245 -19.52 -20.59 47.83
N SER A 246 -19.77 -20.27 49.10
CA SER A 246 -20.95 -19.66 49.69
C SER A 246 -21.33 -18.27 49.19
N GLN A 247 -22.64 -18.00 49.32
CA GLN A 247 -23.30 -16.70 49.27
C GLN A 247 -23.09 -15.87 50.55
N ALA A 248 -23.01 -14.56 50.38
CA ALA A 248 -23.44 -13.43 51.24
C ALA A 248 -23.11 -12.16 50.42
N GLU A 249 -23.89 -11.11 50.19
CA GLU A 249 -25.07 -10.43 50.77
C GLU A 249 -25.81 -9.78 49.58
N ASN A 250 -27.14 -9.85 49.45
CA ASN A 250 -28.15 -9.02 50.11
C ASN A 250 -28.06 -7.51 49.78
N VAL A 251 -28.78 -7.04 48.74
CA VAL A 251 -29.56 -5.78 48.80
C VAL A 251 -30.80 -5.91 47.93
N GLU A 252 -31.93 -5.83 48.62
CA GLU A 252 -33.31 -5.76 48.20
C GLU A 252 -33.68 -4.34 47.74
N GLY A 253 -34.49 -4.20 46.69
CA GLY A 253 -34.95 -2.90 46.20
C GLY A 253 -35.90 -3.00 45.02
N ALA A 254 -37.17 -3.24 45.31
CA ALA A 254 -38.27 -3.42 44.38
C ALA A 254 -38.77 -2.13 43.70
N ALA A 255 -39.30 -2.25 42.47
CA ALA A 255 -40.61 -1.76 41.97
C ALA A 255 -40.60 -1.76 40.42
N GLN A 256 -41.32 -2.67 39.74
CA GLN A 256 -42.72 -2.55 39.30
C GLN A 256 -43.03 -1.41 38.30
N GLY A 257 -43.58 -1.78 37.14
CA GLY A 257 -44.36 -0.90 36.25
C GLY A 257 -44.13 -1.22 34.77
N MET A 258 -44.85 -2.19 34.19
CA MET A 258 -46.07 -1.97 33.39
C MET A 258 -45.84 -1.45 31.96
N ASN A 259 -46.24 -2.31 31.00
CA ASN A 259 -46.98 -1.99 29.77
C ASN A 259 -46.48 -0.85 28.87
N GLN A 260 -46.07 -1.21 27.65
CA GLN A 260 -46.87 -0.90 26.45
C GLN A 260 -46.31 -1.59 25.20
N SER A 261 -47.13 -2.45 24.61
CA SER A 261 -47.08 -2.83 23.21
C SER A 261 -47.59 -1.65 22.37
N ALA A 262 -46.78 -1.15 21.46
CA ALA A 262 -47.19 -0.37 20.28
C ALA A 262 -46.35 -0.95 19.12
N ASP A 263 -46.93 -1.78 18.26
CA ASP A 263 -47.60 -1.37 17.03
C ASP A 263 -46.77 -0.32 16.26
N ILE A 264 -45.79 -0.82 15.50
CA ILE A 264 -45.00 -0.03 14.56
C ILE A 264 -45.40 -0.52 13.16
N SER A 265 -46.41 0.13 12.60
CA SER A 265 -46.65 0.15 11.16
C SER A 265 -45.54 0.95 10.46
N PRO A 266 -44.97 0.48 9.34
CA PRO A 266 -44.00 1.26 8.58
C PRO A 266 -44.70 2.36 7.76
N PRO A 267 -44.19 3.62 7.75
CA PRO A 267 -44.74 4.66 6.90
C PRO A 267 -44.33 4.44 5.44
N LYS A 268 -45.37 4.38 4.59
CA LYS A 268 -45.30 4.41 3.13
C LYS A 268 -44.97 5.84 2.69
N SER A 269 -43.69 6.12 2.46
CA SER A 269 -43.24 7.38 1.83
C SER A 269 -42.90 7.15 0.37
N THR A 270 -43.78 7.64 -0.50
CA THR A 270 -43.53 7.86 -1.93
C THR A 270 -42.86 9.23 -2.10
N PRO A 271 -41.77 9.35 -2.87
CA PRO A 271 -41.25 10.66 -3.26
C PRO A 271 -41.98 11.19 -4.50
N PRO A 272 -42.28 12.50 -4.58
CA PRO A 272 -42.93 13.09 -5.74
C PRO A 272 -41.94 13.24 -6.90
N GLU A 273 -42.37 12.72 -8.05
CA GLU A 273 -41.83 12.90 -9.38
C GLU A 273 -41.84 14.40 -9.76
N LYS A 274 -40.66 15.03 -9.77
CA LYS A 274 -40.45 16.34 -10.40
C LYS A 274 -39.61 16.14 -11.66
N LYS A 275 -40.30 16.24 -12.79
CA LYS A 275 -39.79 16.33 -14.15
C LYS A 275 -39.26 17.75 -14.43
N PRO A 276 -38.00 17.93 -14.85
CA PRO A 276 -37.60 19.09 -15.62
C PRO A 276 -37.34 18.68 -17.08
N THR A 277 -38.22 19.14 -17.95
CA THR A 277 -38.00 19.23 -19.39
C THR A 277 -36.99 20.36 -19.64
N ALA A 278 -35.79 20.01 -20.10
CA ALA A 278 -34.87 20.95 -20.76
C ALA A 278 -34.26 20.27 -21.99
N ALA A 279 -34.34 20.97 -23.12
CA ALA A 279 -33.93 20.50 -24.44
C ALA A 279 -32.41 20.24 -24.53
N PRO A 280 -31.96 19.29 -25.37
CA PRO A 280 -30.55 19.03 -25.56
C PRO A 280 -29.90 20.17 -26.36
N VAL A 281 -28.95 20.86 -25.73
CA VAL A 281 -27.99 21.72 -26.42
C VAL A 281 -27.01 20.79 -27.15
N VAL A 282 -27.04 20.84 -28.48
CA VAL A 282 -26.05 20.19 -29.36
C VAL A 282 -24.72 20.90 -29.17
N VAL A 283 -23.84 20.32 -28.35
CA VAL A 283 -22.45 20.75 -28.23
C VAL A 283 -21.65 20.05 -29.33
N ALA A 284 -21.06 20.84 -30.21
CA ALA A 284 -20.22 20.38 -31.31
C ALA A 284 -18.98 19.62 -30.78
N PRO A 285 -18.49 18.61 -31.52
CA PRO A 285 -17.31 17.83 -31.11
C PRO A 285 -16.07 18.73 -31.04
N PRO A 286 -15.20 18.55 -30.02
CA PRO A 286 -13.93 19.27 -29.96
C PRO A 286 -13.03 18.84 -31.12
N THR A 287 -12.58 19.82 -31.89
CA THR A 287 -11.54 19.67 -32.91
C THR A 287 -10.24 19.15 -32.26
N PRO A 288 -9.53 18.20 -32.87
CA PRO A 288 -8.25 17.74 -32.37
C PRO A 288 -7.22 18.88 -32.40
N PRO A 289 -6.34 19.00 -31.39
CA PRO A 289 -5.26 19.98 -31.41
C PRO A 289 -4.30 19.67 -32.56
N THR A 290 -4.16 20.63 -33.46
CA THR A 290 -3.14 20.62 -34.51
C THR A 290 -1.80 20.91 -33.85
N ASN A 291 -0.98 19.86 -33.64
CA ASN A 291 0.43 20.00 -33.31
C ASN A 291 1.18 20.62 -34.50
N GLN A 292 1.28 21.95 -34.53
CA GLN A 292 2.30 22.64 -35.30
C GLN A 292 3.59 22.66 -34.48
N THR A 293 4.47 21.71 -34.79
CA THR A 293 5.87 21.76 -34.39
C THR A 293 6.51 23.00 -35.02
N THR A 294 6.65 24.05 -34.21
CA THR A 294 7.54 25.18 -34.51
C THR A 294 8.96 24.73 -34.15
N PRO A 295 9.93 24.70 -35.08
CA PRO A 295 11.31 24.35 -34.73
C PRO A 295 11.91 25.49 -33.89
N GLU A 296 12.13 25.20 -32.61
CA GLU A 296 12.82 26.07 -31.68
C GLU A 296 14.31 26.16 -32.05
N ALA A 297 14.78 27.40 -32.01
CA ALA A 297 16.06 27.85 -32.53
C ALA A 297 17.26 27.16 -31.85
N ALA A 298 18.20 26.71 -32.69
CA ALA A 298 19.51 26.24 -32.28
C ALA A 298 20.31 27.35 -31.55
N PRO A 299 21.06 27.03 -30.48
CA PRO A 299 21.98 27.96 -29.87
C PRO A 299 23.21 28.22 -30.77
N PRO A 300 23.78 29.43 -30.75
CA PRO A 300 24.82 29.84 -31.68
C PRO A 300 26.21 29.31 -31.29
N GLY A 301 26.90 28.77 -32.30
CA GLY A 301 28.28 29.16 -32.64
C GLY A 301 29.42 28.60 -31.79
N ASN A 302 30.10 27.57 -32.33
CA ASN A 302 31.53 27.37 -32.11
C ASN A 302 32.25 27.52 -33.48
N PRO A 303 33.30 28.36 -33.60
CA PRO A 303 33.82 28.77 -34.90
C PRO A 303 34.79 27.76 -35.53
N VAL A 304 34.48 27.42 -36.79
CA VAL A 304 35.37 27.39 -37.98
C VAL A 304 36.83 26.99 -37.75
N ALA A 305 37.15 25.72 -38.04
CA ALA A 305 38.47 25.32 -38.55
C ALA A 305 38.41 25.25 -40.08
N LYS A 306 39.15 26.17 -40.69
CA LYS A 306 39.33 26.41 -42.13
C LYS A 306 40.16 25.27 -42.74
N VAL A 307 39.59 24.50 -43.67
CA VAL A 307 40.36 23.61 -44.56
C VAL A 307 40.13 24.04 -46.01
N ALA A 308 41.23 24.32 -46.68
CA ALA A 308 41.33 24.83 -48.04
C ALA A 308 40.95 23.79 -49.10
N PRO A 309 40.53 24.21 -50.30
CA PRO A 309 40.36 23.32 -51.45
C PRO A 309 41.69 23.16 -52.20
N PRO A 310 41.89 22.00 -52.85
CA PRO A 310 42.64 22.00 -54.10
C PRO A 310 41.75 21.55 -55.26
N ALA A 311 41.66 22.43 -56.24
CA ALA A 311 41.37 22.07 -57.62
C ALA A 311 42.58 21.35 -58.22
N GLY A 312 42.33 20.39 -59.10
CA GLY A 312 43.37 19.71 -59.86
C GLY A 312 42.80 18.58 -60.70
N ASP A 313 42.35 18.93 -61.91
CA ASP A 313 42.18 18.01 -63.03
C ASP A 313 43.50 17.27 -63.30
N VAL A 314 43.49 15.93 -63.31
CA VAL A 314 44.46 15.17 -64.11
C VAL A 314 43.87 13.86 -64.62
N GLU A 315 43.99 13.75 -65.94
CA GLU A 315 43.85 12.65 -66.88
C GLU A 315 43.63 11.20 -66.40
N ALA A 316 42.71 10.57 -67.14
CA ALA A 316 42.43 9.16 -67.18
C ALA A 316 43.67 8.30 -67.47
N THR A 317 43.91 7.31 -66.62
CA THR A 317 44.60 6.07 -66.99
C THR A 317 43.66 4.90 -66.74
N PRO A 318 43.46 3.98 -67.71
CA PRO A 318 42.66 2.78 -67.49
C PRO A 318 43.46 1.79 -66.63
N THR A 319 43.25 1.83 -65.32
CA THR A 319 43.78 0.82 -64.39
C THR A 319 43.00 -0.48 -64.57
N THR A 320 43.72 -1.49 -65.06
CA THR A 320 43.35 -2.90 -65.10
C THR A 320 42.65 -3.33 -63.82
N VAL A 321 41.40 -3.77 -63.95
CA VAL A 321 40.61 -4.42 -62.91
C VAL A 321 41.25 -5.78 -62.60
N VAL A 322 42.14 -5.80 -61.61
CA VAL A 322 42.52 -7.03 -60.93
C VAL A 322 41.33 -7.40 -60.06
N ALA A 323 40.70 -8.52 -60.38
CA ALA A 323 39.67 -9.14 -59.54
C ALA A 323 40.33 -9.54 -58.21
N GLU A 324 40.33 -8.60 -57.26
CA GLU A 324 40.69 -8.84 -55.88
C GLU A 324 39.63 -9.78 -55.31
N HIS A 325 40.05 -11.01 -55.07
CA HIS A 325 39.25 -12.05 -54.49
C HIS A 325 38.93 -11.63 -53.06
N ASP A 326 37.78 -10.96 -52.92
CA ASP A 326 37.24 -10.41 -51.68
C ASP A 326 37.15 -11.54 -50.65
N ALA A 327 38.14 -11.59 -49.76
CA ALA A 327 38.18 -12.56 -48.68
C ALA A 327 36.99 -12.23 -47.76
N PRO A 328 36.14 -13.22 -47.42
CA PRO A 328 34.96 -12.98 -46.58
C PRO A 328 35.40 -12.33 -45.28
N THR A 329 35.01 -11.08 -45.08
CA THR A 329 35.27 -10.35 -43.84
C THR A 329 34.71 -11.19 -42.70
N PRO A 330 35.53 -11.60 -41.70
CA PRO A 330 35.02 -12.39 -40.60
C PRO A 330 33.89 -11.62 -39.92
N PRO A 331 32.77 -12.27 -39.58
CA PRO A 331 31.65 -11.60 -38.94
C PRO A 331 32.16 -10.87 -37.71
N VAL A 332 32.06 -9.54 -37.72
CA VAL A 332 32.37 -8.71 -36.57
C VAL A 332 31.46 -9.18 -35.44
N LEU A 333 32.03 -9.91 -34.48
CA LEU A 333 31.32 -10.38 -33.29
C LEU A 333 30.71 -9.15 -32.63
N ALA A 334 29.38 -9.05 -32.68
CA ALA A 334 28.64 -7.94 -32.09
C ALA A 334 29.09 -7.80 -30.63
N ALA A 335 29.52 -6.60 -30.25
CA ALA A 335 29.88 -6.30 -28.88
C ALA A 335 28.73 -6.75 -27.95
N PRO A 336 29.03 -7.43 -26.83
CA PRO A 336 28.00 -7.91 -25.93
C PRO A 336 27.13 -6.72 -25.48
N ALA A 337 25.81 -6.88 -25.57
CA ALA A 337 24.88 -5.86 -25.11
C ALA A 337 25.18 -5.50 -23.64
N PRO A 338 25.11 -4.22 -23.26
CA PRO A 338 25.36 -3.82 -21.87
C PRO A 338 24.41 -4.57 -20.93
N PRO A 339 24.87 -5.00 -19.74
CA PRO A 339 24.04 -5.71 -18.79
C PRO A 339 22.86 -4.83 -18.36
N VAL A 340 21.64 -5.37 -18.46
CA VAL A 340 20.44 -4.70 -17.98
C VAL A 340 20.50 -4.68 -16.45
N MET A 341 20.63 -3.50 -15.85
CA MET A 341 20.59 -3.34 -14.40
C MET A 341 19.15 -3.16 -13.94
N VAL A 342 18.75 -3.93 -12.93
CA VAL A 342 17.42 -3.82 -12.31
C VAL A 342 17.45 -2.70 -11.25
N ASN A 343 16.47 -1.80 -11.28
CA ASN A 343 16.31 -0.79 -10.25
C ASN A 343 15.73 -1.43 -8.97
N LEU A 344 16.59 -1.71 -7.99
CA LEU A 344 16.20 -2.38 -6.74
C LEU A 344 15.19 -1.57 -5.92
N VAL A 345 15.23 -0.23 -6.00
CA VAL A 345 14.31 0.64 -5.26
C VAL A 345 12.88 0.48 -5.80
N GLU A 346 12.75 0.48 -7.13
CA GLU A 346 11.47 0.29 -7.80
C GLU A 346 10.92 -1.11 -7.57
N LEU A 347 11.76 -2.15 -7.67
CA LEU A 347 11.33 -3.52 -7.39
C LEU A 347 10.83 -3.69 -5.95
N ASN A 348 11.53 -3.10 -4.97
CA ASN A 348 11.12 -3.16 -3.57
C ASN A 348 9.80 -2.41 -3.33
N ALA A 349 9.60 -1.26 -3.99
CA ALA A 349 8.32 -0.55 -3.94
C ALA A 349 7.17 -1.39 -4.52
N GLN A 350 7.41 -2.09 -5.63
CA GLN A 350 6.41 -2.98 -6.23
C GLN A 350 6.08 -4.19 -5.35
N ILE A 351 7.09 -4.77 -4.67
CA ILE A 351 6.89 -5.86 -3.70
C ILE A 351 6.04 -5.38 -2.53
N ARG A 352 6.31 -4.18 -2.00
CA ARG A 352 5.50 -3.59 -0.92
C ARG A 352 4.07 -3.36 -1.35
N GLY A 353 3.84 -2.75 -2.51
CA GLY A 353 2.48 -2.53 -3.02
C GLY A 353 1.70 -3.85 -3.23
N TYR A 354 2.40 -4.90 -3.64
CA TYR A 354 1.82 -6.24 -3.71
C TYR A 354 1.46 -6.80 -2.32
N HIS A 355 2.34 -6.67 -1.32
CA HIS A 355 2.06 -7.08 0.06
C HIS A 355 0.89 -6.31 0.67
N GLU A 356 0.87 -4.99 0.50
CA GLU A 356 -0.23 -4.13 0.96
C GLU A 356 -1.57 -4.55 0.33
N GLY A 357 -1.57 -4.91 -0.96
CA GLY A 357 -2.77 -5.43 -1.63
C GLY A 357 -3.28 -6.74 -1.03
N LEU A 358 -2.39 -7.67 -0.65
CA LEU A 358 -2.77 -8.91 0.03
C LEU A 358 -3.31 -8.63 1.44
N ASP A 359 -2.63 -7.76 2.19
CA ASP A 359 -3.06 -7.40 3.55
C ASP A 359 -4.43 -6.69 3.53
N GLU A 360 -4.73 -5.89 2.49
CA GLU A 360 -6.04 -5.28 2.30
C GLU A 360 -7.15 -6.33 2.09
N ILE A 361 -6.88 -7.35 1.29
CA ILE A 361 -7.82 -8.46 1.03
C ILE A 361 -8.04 -9.28 2.31
N ASP A 362 -6.95 -9.66 2.99
CA ASP A 362 -6.98 -10.39 4.26
C ASP A 362 -7.81 -9.60 5.29
N ALA A 363 -7.57 -8.29 5.41
CA ALA A 363 -8.30 -7.43 6.34
C ALA A 363 -9.80 -7.34 6.01
N GLN A 364 -10.18 -7.26 4.72
CA GLN A 364 -11.59 -7.24 4.30
C GLN A 364 -12.31 -8.55 4.64
N VAL A 365 -11.64 -9.69 4.43
CA VAL A 365 -12.18 -11.01 4.77
C VAL A 365 -12.33 -11.17 6.28
N ILE A 366 -11.32 -10.78 7.06
CA ILE A 366 -11.31 -10.93 8.53
C ILE A 366 -12.31 -9.98 9.19
N ALA A 367 -12.53 -8.78 8.65
CA ALA A 367 -13.45 -7.81 9.22
C ALA A 367 -14.93 -8.22 9.11
N LYS A 368 -15.29 -9.08 8.14
CA LYS A 368 -16.67 -9.46 7.83
C LYS A 368 -16.86 -10.99 7.73
N PRO A 369 -16.48 -11.79 8.73
CA PRO A 369 -16.53 -13.24 8.62
C PRO A 369 -17.98 -13.73 8.48
N GLY A 370 -18.29 -14.44 7.40
CA GLY A 370 -19.64 -14.92 7.08
C GLY A 370 -20.63 -13.81 6.73
N GLN A 371 -20.17 -12.58 6.53
CA GLN A 371 -21.04 -11.43 6.19
C GLN A 371 -20.71 -10.81 4.83
N LEU A 372 -19.73 -11.37 4.12
CA LEU A 372 -19.43 -10.92 2.75
C LEU A 372 -20.56 -11.34 1.83
N THR A 373 -21.05 -10.41 1.04
CA THR A 373 -21.99 -10.74 -0.04
C THR A 373 -21.27 -11.43 -1.21
N GLU A 374 -21.99 -12.19 -2.03
CA GLU A 374 -21.43 -12.82 -3.25
C GLU A 374 -20.72 -11.78 -4.14
N GLY A 375 -21.30 -10.59 -4.30
CA GLY A 375 -20.71 -9.50 -5.05
C GLY A 375 -19.38 -8.99 -4.46
N GLU A 376 -19.28 -8.91 -3.13
CA GLU A 376 -18.01 -8.55 -2.46
C GLU A 376 -16.96 -9.65 -2.63
N VAL A 377 -17.34 -10.93 -2.55
CA VAL A 377 -16.43 -12.05 -2.83
C VAL A 377 -15.93 -11.99 -4.27
N ALA A 378 -16.81 -11.73 -5.25
CA ALA A 378 -16.40 -11.58 -6.65
C ALA A 378 -15.40 -10.42 -6.85
N LEU A 379 -15.59 -9.29 -6.15
CA LEU A 379 -14.64 -8.18 -6.15
C LEU A 379 -13.28 -8.57 -5.55
N LEU A 380 -13.27 -9.32 -4.45
CA LEU A 380 -12.03 -9.82 -3.85
C LEU A 380 -11.29 -10.79 -4.79
N VAL A 381 -12.02 -11.69 -5.47
CA VAL A 381 -11.45 -12.58 -6.49
C VAL A 381 -10.82 -11.76 -7.62
N GLY A 382 -11.51 -10.73 -8.12
CA GLY A 382 -10.95 -9.85 -9.15
C GLY A 382 -9.68 -9.11 -8.70
N LYS A 383 -9.61 -8.67 -7.42
CA LYS A 383 -8.38 -8.10 -6.85
C LYS A 383 -7.25 -9.13 -6.77
N LEU A 384 -7.55 -10.37 -6.37
CA LEU A 384 -6.57 -11.47 -6.34
C LEU A 384 -6.04 -11.78 -7.74
N GLU A 385 -6.88 -11.80 -8.78
CA GLU A 385 -6.45 -11.97 -10.18
C GLU A 385 -5.46 -10.86 -10.61
N GLN A 386 -5.74 -9.60 -10.23
CA GLN A 386 -4.83 -8.48 -10.50
C GLN A 386 -3.49 -8.64 -9.76
N LEU A 387 -3.52 -9.03 -8.48
CA LEU A 387 -2.32 -9.26 -7.68
C LEU A 387 -1.52 -10.47 -8.18
N ALA A 388 -2.17 -11.47 -8.77
CA ALA A 388 -1.50 -12.61 -9.37
C ALA A 388 -0.62 -12.20 -10.56
N ALA A 389 -1.12 -11.33 -11.43
CA ALA A 389 -0.33 -10.77 -12.52
C ALA A 389 0.87 -9.94 -12.00
N GLN A 390 0.67 -9.18 -10.91
CA GLN A 390 1.76 -8.44 -10.27
C GLN A 390 2.78 -9.37 -9.61
N HIS A 391 2.33 -10.45 -8.98
CA HIS A 391 3.18 -11.46 -8.36
C HIS A 391 4.08 -12.13 -9.39
N GLU A 392 3.54 -12.53 -10.55
CA GLU A 392 4.34 -13.13 -11.64
C GLU A 392 5.44 -12.18 -12.11
N PHE A 393 5.11 -10.90 -12.32
CA PHE A 393 6.09 -9.87 -12.66
C PHE A 393 7.16 -9.78 -11.58
N VAL A 394 6.77 -9.51 -10.33
CA VAL A 394 7.68 -9.32 -9.21
C VAL A 394 8.62 -10.52 -9.05
N ARG A 395 8.08 -11.74 -9.16
CA ARG A 395 8.84 -12.97 -9.02
C ARG A 395 9.89 -13.10 -10.12
N LEU A 396 9.54 -12.84 -11.37
CA LEU A 396 10.47 -12.94 -12.50
C LEU A 396 11.70 -12.04 -12.29
N TYR A 397 11.50 -10.82 -11.79
CA TYR A 397 12.61 -9.92 -11.45
C TYR A 397 13.38 -10.37 -10.21
N TYR A 398 12.68 -10.80 -9.16
CA TYR A 398 13.30 -11.29 -7.93
C TYR A 398 14.18 -12.52 -8.16
N ASP A 399 13.75 -13.44 -9.01
CA ASP A 399 14.50 -14.64 -9.37
C ASP A 399 15.75 -14.31 -10.20
N GLY A 400 15.70 -13.23 -10.99
CA GLY A 400 16.86 -12.69 -11.70
C GLY A 400 17.92 -12.03 -10.81
N LEU A 401 17.59 -11.69 -9.55
CA LEU A 401 18.52 -11.03 -8.64
C LEU A 401 19.61 -11.97 -8.16
N SER A 402 20.83 -11.43 -8.03
CA SER A 402 21.94 -12.10 -7.37
C SER A 402 21.67 -12.32 -5.88
N LYS A 403 22.37 -13.27 -5.25
CA LYS A 403 22.27 -13.54 -3.81
C LYS A 403 22.58 -12.32 -2.94
N SER A 404 23.43 -11.41 -3.40
CA SER A 404 23.74 -10.16 -2.72
C SER A 404 22.57 -9.17 -2.80
N GLU A 405 21.93 -9.03 -3.96
CA GLU A 405 20.83 -8.10 -4.17
C GLU A 405 19.56 -8.53 -3.43
N ARG A 406 19.27 -9.83 -3.39
CA ARG A 406 18.14 -10.40 -2.63
C ARG A 406 18.20 -10.09 -1.13
N ARG A 407 19.35 -9.68 -0.57
CA ARG A 407 19.45 -9.26 0.84
C ARG A 407 18.89 -7.86 1.08
N PHE A 408 18.75 -7.06 0.03
CA PHE A 408 18.27 -5.68 0.10
C PHE A 408 16.79 -5.54 -0.31
N VAL A 409 16.18 -6.63 -0.79
CA VAL A 409 14.81 -6.66 -1.28
C VAL A 409 14.04 -7.72 -0.49
N ALA A 410 12.82 -7.39 -0.05
CA ALA A 410 11.97 -8.37 0.63
C ALA A 410 11.58 -9.50 -0.33
N ALA A 411 11.45 -10.73 0.17
CA ALA A 411 10.89 -11.81 -0.65
C ALA A 411 9.40 -11.55 -0.91
N PRO A 412 8.89 -11.77 -2.13
CA PRO A 412 7.46 -11.75 -2.38
C PRO A 412 6.75 -12.81 -1.51
N ARG A 413 5.59 -12.45 -0.96
CA ARG A 413 4.76 -13.33 -0.12
C ARG A 413 3.90 -14.19 -1.04
N SER A 414 3.66 -15.45 -0.70
CA SER A 414 2.73 -16.29 -1.45
C SER A 414 1.28 -15.83 -1.28
N MET A 415 0.47 -15.93 -2.33
CA MET A 415 -0.97 -15.60 -2.29
C MET A 415 -1.83 -16.72 -1.69
N ALA A 416 -1.25 -17.90 -1.44
CA ALA A 416 -1.99 -19.10 -1.06
C ALA A 416 -2.86 -18.92 0.20
N GLU A 417 -2.36 -18.16 1.18
CA GLU A 417 -3.10 -17.87 2.42
C GLU A 417 -4.34 -17.00 2.17
N SER A 418 -4.20 -15.91 1.40
CA SER A 418 -5.31 -15.02 1.06
C SER A 418 -6.36 -15.73 0.21
N ILE A 419 -5.92 -16.57 -0.74
CA ILE A 419 -6.83 -17.39 -1.56
C ILE A 419 -7.63 -18.34 -0.67
N ALA A 420 -6.98 -19.04 0.26
CA ALA A 420 -7.65 -19.97 1.19
C ALA A 420 -8.68 -19.26 2.08
N LEU A 421 -8.39 -18.03 2.53
CA LEU A 421 -9.35 -17.22 3.29
C LEU A 421 -10.58 -16.85 2.46
N VAL A 422 -10.40 -16.43 1.21
CA VAL A 422 -11.51 -16.10 0.31
C VAL A 422 -12.33 -17.35 -0.05
N GLU A 423 -11.67 -18.48 -0.29
CA GLU A 423 -12.34 -19.77 -0.51
C GLU A 423 -13.18 -20.20 0.69
N GLN A 424 -12.67 -20.01 1.92
CA GLN A 424 -13.40 -20.30 3.14
C GLN A 424 -14.68 -19.45 3.26
N GLN A 425 -14.62 -18.15 2.93
CA GLN A 425 -15.80 -17.29 2.95
C GLN A 425 -16.82 -17.68 1.89
N ARG A 426 -16.36 -18.00 0.68
CA ARG A 426 -17.24 -18.50 -0.39
C ARG A 426 -17.94 -19.81 0.02
N ALA A 427 -17.21 -20.73 0.64
CA ALA A 427 -17.78 -21.99 1.12
C ALA A 427 -18.82 -21.76 2.23
N ALA A 428 -18.60 -20.78 3.10
CA ALA A 428 -19.59 -20.39 4.11
C ALA A 428 -20.89 -19.86 3.47
N LEU A 429 -20.78 -19.01 2.44
CA LEU A 429 -21.95 -18.50 1.72
C LEU A 429 -22.71 -19.61 0.99
N ALA A 430 -21.99 -20.52 0.31
CA ALA A 430 -22.61 -21.65 -0.36
C ALA A 430 -23.40 -22.53 0.63
N ALA A 431 -22.89 -22.73 1.85
CA ALA A 431 -23.60 -23.49 2.88
C ALA A 431 -24.86 -22.79 3.40
N GLU A 432 -24.93 -21.46 3.38
CA GLU A 432 -26.13 -20.70 3.75
C GLU A 432 -27.20 -20.72 2.65
N GLU A 433 -26.80 -20.76 1.37
CA GLU A 433 -27.72 -20.76 0.22
C GLU A 433 -28.41 -22.11 -0.04
N GLU A 434 -27.80 -23.22 0.38
CA GLU A 434 -28.38 -24.56 0.23
C GLU A 434 -29.70 -24.75 1.00
N ASP A 435 -30.02 -23.87 1.96
CA ASP A 435 -31.16 -24.04 2.86
C ASP A 435 -32.49 -23.43 2.33
N PHE A 436 -32.48 -22.71 1.20
CA PHE A 436 -33.68 -21.97 0.76
C PHE A 436 -33.79 -21.83 -0.77
N LEU A 437 -34.21 -22.88 -1.51
CA LEU A 437 -34.95 -22.88 -2.82
C LEU A 437 -34.65 -21.83 -3.94
N THR A 438 -33.60 -21.02 -3.82
CA THR A 438 -33.26 -19.85 -4.67
C THR A 438 -31.97 -20.11 -5.47
N ALA A 439 -31.35 -21.27 -5.24
CA ALA A 439 -30.08 -21.72 -5.84
C ALA A 439 -30.09 -21.91 -7.37
N LEU A 440 -31.23 -21.77 -8.05
CA LEU A 440 -31.30 -22.13 -9.48
C LEU A 440 -30.70 -21.08 -10.41
N GLU A 441 -30.59 -19.81 -9.99
CA GLU A 441 -30.05 -18.73 -10.86
C GLU A 441 -28.65 -18.24 -10.43
N GLY A 442 -28.26 -18.41 -9.16
CA GLY A 442 -26.92 -18.08 -8.65
C GLY A 442 -25.84 -19.15 -8.86
N ALA A 443 -26.24 -20.42 -9.04
CA ALA A 443 -25.28 -21.54 -9.11
C ALA A 443 -24.21 -21.40 -10.23
N VAL A 444 -24.56 -20.77 -11.35
CA VAL A 444 -23.62 -20.60 -12.48
C VAL A 444 -22.50 -19.62 -12.14
N ALA A 445 -22.81 -18.52 -11.44
CA ALA A 445 -21.81 -17.54 -11.04
C ALA A 445 -20.91 -18.09 -9.91
N ALA A 446 -21.52 -18.79 -8.96
CA ALA A 446 -20.79 -19.45 -7.87
C ALA A 446 -19.79 -20.50 -8.37
N ASP A 447 -20.15 -21.28 -9.41
CA ASP A 447 -19.25 -22.26 -10.04
C ASP A 447 -18.10 -21.60 -10.80
N GLU A 448 -18.35 -20.48 -11.50
CA GLU A 448 -17.30 -19.75 -12.21
C GLU A 448 -16.26 -19.16 -11.24
N LEU A 449 -16.70 -18.58 -10.13
CA LEU A 449 -15.80 -18.09 -9.08
C LEU A 449 -14.98 -19.22 -8.44
N ALA A 450 -15.56 -20.42 -8.31
CA ALA A 450 -14.85 -21.61 -7.83
C ALA A 450 -13.66 -21.95 -8.71
N GLU A 451 -13.90 -22.05 -10.01
CA GLU A 451 -12.89 -22.47 -10.96
C GLU A 451 -11.81 -21.40 -11.12
N ARG A 452 -12.16 -20.11 -11.02
CA ARG A 452 -11.19 -19.01 -10.98
C ARG A 452 -10.28 -19.09 -9.76
N LEU A 453 -10.84 -19.21 -8.55
CA LEU A 453 -10.06 -19.34 -7.32
C LEU A 453 -9.16 -20.57 -7.33
N LYS A 454 -9.67 -21.71 -7.81
CA LYS A 454 -8.89 -22.94 -7.96
C LYS A 454 -7.74 -22.80 -8.94
N THR A 455 -7.96 -22.07 -10.05
CA THR A 455 -6.90 -21.76 -11.02
C THR A 455 -5.84 -20.88 -10.38
N LEU A 456 -6.23 -19.81 -9.67
CA LEU A 456 -5.30 -18.95 -8.92
C LEU A 456 -4.55 -19.71 -7.83
N ALA A 457 -5.21 -20.62 -7.12
CA ALA A 457 -4.58 -21.46 -6.11
C ALA A 457 -3.51 -22.37 -6.72
N ALA A 458 -3.80 -22.98 -7.87
CA ALA A 458 -2.86 -23.81 -8.60
C ALA A 458 -1.66 -23.00 -9.11
N GLU A 459 -1.89 -21.79 -9.63
CA GLU A 459 -0.83 -20.87 -10.06
C GLU A 459 0.03 -20.40 -8.89
N ALA A 460 -0.58 -20.06 -7.75
CA ALA A 460 0.14 -19.67 -6.54
C ALA A 460 1.00 -20.83 -6.01
N GLN A 461 0.52 -22.08 -6.05
CA GLN A 461 1.26 -23.26 -5.60
C GLN A 461 2.38 -23.68 -6.56
N ALA A 462 2.18 -23.58 -7.88
CA ALA A 462 3.27 -23.73 -8.85
C ALA A 462 4.31 -22.59 -8.71
N GLY A 463 3.89 -21.53 -8.03
CA GLY A 463 4.62 -20.32 -7.68
C GLY A 463 5.69 -20.48 -6.60
N ASP A 464 5.53 -21.42 -5.68
CA ASP A 464 6.44 -21.64 -4.55
C ASP A 464 7.42 -22.79 -4.84
#